data_AF-A0A957TAE7-F1
#
_entry.id   AF-A0A957TAE7-F1
#
_cell.length_a   1.000
_cell.length_b   1.000
_cell.length_c   1.000
_cell.angle_alpha   90.00
_cell.angle_beta   90.00
_cell.angle_gamma   90.00
#
_symmetry.space_group_name_H-M   'P 1'
#
loop_
_entity.id
_entity.type
_entity.pdbx_description
1 polymer ?
#
loop_
_entity_poly.entity_id
_entity_poly.type
_entity_poly.pdbx_seq_one_letter_code
_entity_poly.pdbx_strand_id
1 'polypeptide(L)' 'MNIREAHLEDFDQIWPIYQEIVAAGETYAYPRDTNRAQTRQIWLDIPRKTFVCEEDRTILLHPATKAR' A
#
# COMPACT_ATOMS: atom_id res chain seq x y z
N MET A 1 -9.74 -14.71 0.41
CA MET A 1 -8.34 -14.54 0.81
C MET A 1 -7.37 -15.31 -0.10
N ASN A 2 -6.60 -14.63 -0.95
CA ASN A 2 -5.54 -15.16 -1.81
C ASN A 2 -4.30 -14.24 -1.74
N ILE A 3 -3.08 -14.77 -1.73
CA ILE A 3 -1.86 -13.96 -1.76
C ILE A 3 -1.18 -14.17 -3.11
N ARG A 4 -0.98 -13.08 -3.87
CA ARG A 4 -0.32 -13.11 -5.18
C ARG A 4 0.67 -11.97 -5.35
N GLU A 5 1.53 -12.08 -6.36
CA GLU A 5 2.44 -11.00 -6.74
C GLU A 5 1.64 -9.79 -7.20
N ALA A 6 2.07 -8.60 -6.77
CA ALA A 6 1.43 -7.34 -7.09
C ALA A 6 1.77 -6.93 -8.52
N HIS A 7 0.76 -6.53 -9.28
CA HIS A 7 0.89 -5.99 -10.62
C HIS A 7 0.75 -4.46 -10.61
N LEU A 8 1.14 -3.81 -11.71
CA LEU A 8 1.04 -2.35 -11.82
C LEU A 8 -0.40 -1.83 -11.72
N GLU A 9 -1.37 -2.63 -12.16
CA GLU A 9 -2.82 -2.35 -12.07
C GLU A 9 -3.35 -2.37 -10.64
N ASP A 10 -2.69 -3.08 -9.73
CA ASP A 10 -3.06 -3.12 -8.32
C ASP A 10 -2.72 -1.80 -7.59
N PHE A 11 -1.83 -1.00 -8.18
CA PHE A 11 -1.34 0.23 -7.56
C PHE A 11 -2.45 1.24 -7.26
N ASP A 12 -3.49 1.28 -8.09
CA ASP A 12 -4.63 2.17 -7.88
C ASP A 12 -5.42 1.84 -6.61
N GLN A 13 -5.43 0.56 -6.20
CA GLN A 13 -6.03 0.13 -4.94
C GLN A 13 -5.06 0.28 -3.76
N ILE A 14 -3.75 0.15 -3.99
CA ILE A 14 -2.71 0.30 -2.95
C ILE A 14 -2.54 1.78 -2.54
N TRP A 15 -2.60 2.71 -3.50
CA TRP A 15 -2.37 4.14 -3.30
C TRP A 15 -3.23 4.78 -2.18
N PRO A 16 -4.57 4.64 -2.16
CA PRO A 16 -5.39 5.25 -1.11
C PRO A 16 -5.05 4.71 0.28
N ILE A 17 -4.65 3.44 0.38
CA ILE A 17 -4.27 2.84 1.67
C ILE A 17 -2.94 3.41 2.17
N TYR A 18 -1.97 3.58 1.28
CA TYR A 18 -0.70 4.23 1.62
C TYR A 18 -0.91 5.68 2.07
N GLN A 19 -1.76 6.43 1.36
CA GLN A 19 -2.11 7.81 1.73
C GLN A 19 -2.66 7.89 3.15
N GLU A 20 -3.56 6.99 3.55
CA GLU A 20 -4.12 6.95 4.90
C GLU A 20 -3.03 6.70 5.97
N ILE A 21 -2.16 5.71 5.73
CA ILE A 21 -1.07 5.36 6.65
C ILE A 21 -0.09 6.51 6.83
N VAL A 22 0.32 7.14 5.73
CA VAL A 22 1.28 8.24 5.73
C VAL A 22 0.67 9.52 6.31
N ALA A 23 -0.61 9.80 6.04
CA ALA A 23 -1.33 10.91 6.65
C ALA A 23 -1.46 10.75 8.16
N ALA A 24 -1.76 9.54 8.65
CA ALA A 24 -1.75 9.23 10.07
C ALA A 24 -0.35 9.41 10.67
N GLY A 25 0.68 8.92 9.99
CA GLY A 25 2.08 9.05 10.41
C GLY A 25 2.35 8.33 11.74
N GLU A 26 1.57 7.30 12.07
CA GLU A 26 1.61 6.60 13.35
C GLU A 26 2.49 5.33 13.29
N THR A 27 2.71 4.75 12.09
CA THR A 27 3.36 3.43 11.93
C THR A 27 4.69 3.47 11.17
N TYR A 28 4.87 4.38 10.21
CA TYR A 28 6.06 4.46 9.37
C TYR A 28 6.58 5.89 9.24
N ALA A 29 7.91 6.04 9.28
CA ALA A 29 8.60 7.31 9.11
C ALA A 29 8.73 7.72 7.62
N TYR A 30 7.60 7.73 6.89
CA TYR A 30 7.55 8.27 5.53
C TYR A 30 7.22 9.77 5.53
N PRO A 31 7.76 10.56 4.59
CA PRO A 31 7.34 11.94 4.38
C PRO A 31 5.83 12.02 4.13
N ARG A 32 5.12 12.92 4.83
CA ARG A 32 3.65 13.04 4.72
C ARG A 32 3.18 13.50 3.34
N ASP A 33 4.08 14.10 2.59
CA ASP A 33 3.92 14.61 1.24
C ASP A 33 4.39 13.61 0.16
N THR A 34 4.66 12.35 0.53
CA THR A 34 5.06 11.33 -0.44
C THR A 34 3.99 11.22 -1.52
N ASN A 35 4.37 11.54 -2.75
CA ASN A 35 3.45 11.60 -3.88
C ASN A 35 3.25 10.22 -4.51
N ARG A 36 2.22 10.10 -5.35
CA ARG A 36 1.84 8.84 -6.01
C ARG A 36 2.99 8.19 -6.79
N ALA A 37 3.86 8.98 -7.42
CA ALA A 37 5.01 8.46 -8.17
C ALA A 37 6.10 7.89 -7.22
N GLN A 38 6.38 8.58 -6.12
CA GLN A 38 7.32 8.11 -5.10
C GLN A 38 6.81 6.84 -4.41
N THR A 39 5.52 6.78 -4.08
CA THR A 39 4.91 5.57 -3.50
C THR A 39 5.00 4.38 -4.45
N ARG A 40 4.75 4.60 -5.75
CA ARG A 40 4.93 3.55 -6.78
C ARG A 40 6.36 3.06 -6.79
N GLN A 41 7.33 3.98 -6.75
CA GLN A 41 8.73 3.61 -6.74
C GLN A 41 9.08 2.77 -5.50
N ILE A 42 8.60 3.16 -4.32
CA ILE A 42 8.83 2.45 -3.05
C ILE A 42 8.18 1.07 -3.01
N TRP A 43 6.98 0.93 -3.59
CA TRP A 43 6.18 -0.29 -3.49
C TRP A 43 6.32 -1.26 -4.66
N LEU A 44 6.65 -0.78 -5.86
CA LEU A 44 6.64 -1.61 -7.07
C LEU A 44 7.97 -1.61 -7.82
N ASP A 45 8.73 -0.50 -7.80
CA ASP A 45 9.96 -0.41 -8.61
C ASP A 45 11.24 -0.78 -7.83
N ILE A 46 11.33 -0.41 -6.55
CA ILE A 46 12.50 -0.69 -5.69
C ILE A 46 12.50 -2.13 -5.14
N PRO A 47 11.38 -2.68 -4.65
CA PRO A 47 11.37 -4.02 -4.09
C PRO A 47 11.64 -5.09 -5.16
N ARG A 48 12.35 -6.17 -4.79
CA ARG A 48 12.57 -7.30 -5.72
C ARG A 48 11.27 -8.00 -6.09
N LYS A 49 10.31 -8.05 -5.14
CA LYS A 49 8.96 -8.59 -5.31
C LYS A 49 8.04 -7.94 -4.29
N THR A 50 6.81 -7.68 -4.71
CA THR A 50 5.74 -7.17 -3.85
C THR A 50 4.56 -8.12 -3.93
N PHE A 51 3.93 -8.40 -2.80
CA PHE A 51 2.79 -9.30 -2.71
C PHE A 51 1.60 -8.55 -2.15
N VAL A 52 0.42 -8.86 -2.68
CA VAL A 52 -0.86 -8.34 -2.21
C VAL A 52 -1.74 -9.47 -1.73
N CYS A 53 -2.50 -9.21 -0.67
CA CYS A 53 -3.59 -10.07 -0.27
C CYS A 53 -4.85 -9.57 -0.98
N GLU A 54 -5.50 -10.46 -1.73
CA GLU A 54 -6.72 -10.20 -2.48
C GLU A 54 -7.88 -11.01 -1.88
N GLU A 55 -9.02 -10.37 -1.72
CA GLU A 55 -10.29 -11.01 -1.39
C GLU A 55 -11.40 -10.40 -2.25
N ASP A 56 -12.16 -11.24 -2.96
CA ASP A 56 -13.23 -10.79 -3.85
C ASP A 56 -12.86 -9.64 -4.81
N ARG A 57 -11.65 -9.72 -5.39
CA ARG A 57 -11.05 -8.70 -6.29
C ARG A 57 -10.67 -7.36 -5.62
N THR A 58 -10.73 -7.32 -4.30
CA THR A 58 -10.33 -6.16 -3.49
C THR A 58 -8.99 -6.45 -2.83
N ILE A 59 -8.07 -5.51 -2.92
CA ILE A 59 -6.80 -5.62 -2.21
C ILE A 59 -7.03 -5.31 -0.74
N LEU A 60 -6.83 -6.32 0.09
CA LEU A 60 -6.81 -6.20 1.53
C LEU A 60 -5.38 -5.89 1.95
N LEU A 61 -5.09 -4.60 2.11
CA LEU A 61 -4.05 -4.22 3.06
C LEU A 61 -4.75 -4.00 4.39
N HIS A 62 -4.25 -4.56 5.48
CA HIS A 62 -4.70 -4.13 6.80
C HIS A 62 -4.29 -2.66 6.94
N PRO A 63 -5.23 -1.69 6.98
CA PRO A 63 -4.88 -0.42 7.61
C PRO A 63 -4.49 -0.83 9.03
N ALA A 64 -3.46 -0.23 9.61
CA ALA A 64 -3.28 -0.34 11.05
C ALA A 64 -4.53 0.26 11.69
N THR A 65 -5.57 -0.55 11.88
CA THR A 65 -6.86 -0.11 12.37
C THR A 65 -6.56 0.50 13.71
N LYS A 66 -6.91 1.77 13.88
CA LYS A 66 -6.94 2.41 15.19
C LYS A 66 -7.71 1.47 16.12
N ALA A 67 -6.97 0.80 16.99
CA ALA A 67 -7.54 0.17 18.17
C ALA A 67 -8.24 1.31 18.91
N ARG A 68 -9.57 1.23 18.93
CA ARG A 68 -10.36 2.00 19.89
C ARG A 68 -9.98 1.60 21.30
#